data_AF-A0A3A0E7I8-F1
#
_entry.id   AF-A0A3A0E7I8-F1
#
_cell.length_a   1.000
_cell.length_b   1.000
_cell.length_c   1.000
_cell.angle_alpha   90.00
_cell.angle_beta   90.00
_cell.angle_gamma   90.00
#
_symmetry.space_group_name_H-M   'P 1'
#
loop_
_entity.id
_entity.type
_entity.pdbx_description
1 polymer ?
#
loop_
_entity_poly.entity_id
_entity_poly.type
_entity_poly.pdbx_seq_one_letter_code
_entity_poly.pdbx_strand_id
1 'polypeptide(L)'
;MPSKSKPLTEAQLRAYESKRDLAVELLESVQQMKAGKTQVVSSPAIEARERTGLSQSQFAKLLGVSVRTLQGWEQGRKQPSGAARTLLAIARKNPKALLAVAGK
;
A
#
# COMPACT_ATOMS: atom_id res chain seq x y z
N MET A 1 7.37 -9.79 1.01
CA MET A 1 8.18 -10.92 1.54
C MET A 1 7.92 -11.01 3.03
N PRO A 2 7.50 -12.15 3.60
CA PRO A 2 7.50 -12.28 5.05
C PRO A 2 8.96 -12.14 5.53
N SER A 3 9.21 -11.24 6.48
CA SER A 3 10.53 -11.07 7.11
C SER A 3 11.01 -12.42 7.62
N LYS A 4 12.15 -12.90 7.11
CA LYS A 4 12.76 -14.19 7.50
C LYS A 4 13.53 -14.11 8.83
N SER A 5 13.31 -13.08 9.66
CA SER A 5 13.97 -12.97 10.96
C SER A 5 13.06 -13.49 12.07
N LYS A 6 13.63 -14.34 12.95
CA LYS A 6 12.96 -14.70 14.20
C LYS A 6 12.78 -13.42 15.03
N PRO A 7 11.61 -13.15 15.61
CA PRO A 7 11.41 -12.03 16.52
C PRO A 7 12.42 -12.09 17.70
N LEU A 8 12.84 -10.94 18.20
CA LEU A 8 13.67 -10.85 19.40
C LEU A 8 12.97 -11.51 20.59
N THR A 9 13.73 -12.18 21.46
CA THR A 9 13.19 -12.63 22.76
C THR A 9 12.92 -11.43 23.66
N GLU A 10 12.09 -11.60 24.68
CA GLU A 10 11.72 -10.52 25.58
C GLU A 10 12.94 -9.87 26.27
N ALA A 11 13.91 -10.69 26.68
CA ALA A 11 15.17 -10.21 27.27
C ALA A 11 15.98 -9.37 26.27
N GLN A 12 16.04 -9.78 25.00
CA GLN A 12 16.75 -9.05 23.95
C GLN A 12 16.03 -7.74 23.60
N LEU A 13 14.70 -7.74 23.57
CA LEU A 13 13.91 -6.53 23.32
C LEU A 13 14.12 -5.49 24.43
N ARG A 14 14.09 -5.90 25.71
CA ARG A 14 14.35 -4.97 26.82
C ARG A 14 15.76 -4.39 26.78
N ALA A 15 16.77 -5.20 26.44
CA ALA A 15 18.15 -4.73 26.30
C ALA A 15 18.36 -3.80 25.09
N TYR A 16 17.55 -3.94 24.05
CA TYR A 16 17.52 -3.04 22.91
C TYR A 16 16.84 -1.71 23.26
N GLU A 17 15.63 -1.77 23.83
CA GLU A 17 14.85 -0.59 24.21
C GLU A 17 15.54 0.24 25.30
N SER A 18 16.31 -0.37 26.22
CA SER A 18 17.04 0.38 27.26
C SER A 18 18.15 1.27 26.72
N LYS A 19 18.59 1.05 25.47
CA LYS A 19 19.61 1.85 24.79
C LYS A 19 19.03 2.77 23.73
N ARG A 20 17.71 2.72 23.51
CA ARG A 20 17.02 3.39 22.40
C ARG A 20 16.61 4.79 22.82
N ASP A 21 17.02 5.79 22.05
CA ASP A 21 16.49 7.15 22.17
C ASP A 21 15.41 7.37 21.09
N LEU A 22 14.17 7.11 21.49
CA LEU A 22 12.99 7.28 20.62
C LEU A 22 12.84 8.71 20.11
N ALA A 23 13.21 9.73 20.91
CA ALA A 23 13.03 11.12 20.53
C ALA A 23 13.97 11.49 19.37
N VAL A 24 15.23 11.04 19.44
CA VAL A 24 16.22 11.24 18.37
C VAL A 24 15.81 10.52 17.09
N GLU A 25 15.36 9.26 17.17
CA GLU A 25 14.91 8.50 15.99
C GLU A 25 13.69 9.14 15.29
N LEU A 26 12.75 9.67 16.07
CA LEU A 26 11.59 10.37 15.52
C LEU A 26 11.98 11.69 14.84
N LEU A 27 12.86 12.47 15.47
CA LEU A 27 13.39 13.70 14.86
C LEU A 27 14.14 13.41 13.56
N GLU A 28 14.96 12.36 13.54
CA GLU A 28 15.66 11.92 12.34
C GLU A 28 14.67 11.53 11.24
N SER A 29 13.63 10.76 11.56
CA SER A 29 12.60 10.35 10.59
C SER A 29 11.90 11.55 9.96
N VAL A 30 11.57 12.58 10.75
CA VAL A 30 10.97 13.83 10.24
C VAL A 30 11.95 14.59 9.35
N GLN A 31 13.23 14.66 9.71
CA GLN A 31 14.26 15.28 8.89
C GLN A 31 14.45 14.54 7.56
N GLN A 32 14.46 13.20 7.58
CA GLN A 32 14.51 12.37 6.37
C GLN A 32 13.30 12.61 5.46
N MET A 33 12.08 12.71 6.03
CA MET A 33 10.86 13.07 5.29
C MET A 33 11.00 14.44 4.63
N LYS A 34 11.44 15.47 5.37
CA LYS A 34 11.65 16.82 4.85
C LYS A 34 12.72 16.87 3.76
N ALA A 35 13.76 16.05 3.88
CA ALA A 35 14.84 15.94 2.90
C ALA A 35 14.48 15.07 1.69
N GLY A 36 13.25 14.55 1.59
CA GLY A 36 12.82 13.68 0.49
C GLY A 36 13.50 12.32 0.48
N LYS A 37 14.09 11.88 1.60
CA LYS A 37 14.73 10.57 1.75
C LYS A 37 13.74 9.43 2.02
N THR A 38 12.45 9.68 1.87
CA THR A 38 11.41 8.66 1.96
C THR A 38 11.02 8.13 0.59
N GLN A 39 10.52 6.90 0.57
CA GLN A 39 9.96 6.31 -0.64
C GLN A 39 8.45 6.18 -0.50
N VAL A 40 7.73 6.66 -1.51
CA VAL A 40 6.31 6.38 -1.65
C VAL A 40 6.18 4.95 -2.16
N VAL A 41 5.45 4.11 -1.43
CA VAL A 41 5.08 2.77 -1.90
C VAL A 41 4.01 2.97 -2.98
N SER A 42 4.41 2.94 -4.25
CA SER A 42 3.49 2.90 -5.39
C SER A 42 3.31 1.46 -5.85
N SER A 43 2.08 0.99 -5.85
CA SER A 43 1.72 -0.30 -6.43
C SER A 43 0.85 -0.11 -7.67
N PRO A 44 0.80 -1.09 -8.60
CA PRO A 44 -0.08 -1.00 -9.76
C PRO A 44 -1.56 -0.79 -9.39
N ALA A 45 -1.99 -1.23 -8.20
CA ALA A 45 -3.34 -1.02 -7.70
C ALA A 45 -3.58 0.44 -7.27
N ILE A 46 -2.58 1.07 -6.63
CA ILE A 46 -2.64 2.49 -6.25
C ILE A 46 -2.74 3.36 -7.50
N GLU A 47 -1.82 3.16 -8.47
CA GLU A 47 -1.82 3.93 -9.72
C GLU A 47 -3.12 3.78 -10.51
N ALA A 48 -3.67 2.56 -10.55
CA ALA A 48 -4.95 2.26 -11.18
C ALA A 48 -6.09 3.06 -10.56
N ARG A 49 -6.20 3.04 -9.23
CA ARG A 49 -7.23 3.78 -8.50
C ARG A 49 -7.08 5.28 -8.70
N GLU A 50 -5.89 5.82 -8.49
CA GLU A 50 -5.63 7.26 -8.56
C GLU A 50 -5.95 7.84 -9.94
N ARG A 51 -5.65 7.11 -11.02
CA ARG A 51 -6.02 7.52 -12.38
C ARG A 51 -7.53 7.56 -12.63
N THR A 52 -8.34 6.87 -11.84
CA THR A 52 -9.80 6.95 -11.92
C THR A 52 -10.38 8.09 -11.08
N GLY A 53 -9.59 8.69 -10.17
CA GLY A 53 -10.06 9.70 -9.22
C GLY A 53 -10.99 9.16 -8.12
N LEU A 54 -11.12 7.84 -8.00
CA LEU A 54 -12.02 7.20 -7.03
C LEU A 54 -11.34 6.97 -5.67
N SER A 55 -12.15 6.99 -4.61
CA SER A 55 -11.73 6.52 -3.29
C SER A 55 -11.51 5.00 -3.29
N GLN A 56 -10.82 4.48 -2.26
CA GLN A 56 -10.64 3.02 -2.12
C GLN A 56 -11.98 2.27 -2.09
N SER A 57 -13.00 2.81 -1.42
CA SER A 57 -14.30 2.14 -1.32
C SER A 57 -15.04 2.14 -2.66
N GLN A 58 -15.02 3.25 -3.39
CA GLN A 58 -15.63 3.36 -4.72
C GLN A 58 -14.92 2.45 -5.73
N PHE A 59 -13.60 2.45 -5.74
CA PHE A 59 -12.82 1.61 -6.65
C PHE A 59 -12.95 0.12 -6.33
N ALA A 60 -12.98 -0.26 -5.06
CA ALA A 60 -13.23 -1.64 -4.66
C ALA A 60 -14.63 -2.12 -5.09
N LYS A 61 -15.65 -1.27 -4.92
CA LYS A 61 -17.01 -1.54 -5.41
C LYS A 61 -17.03 -1.72 -6.92
N LEU A 62 -16.37 -0.84 -7.67
CA LEU A 62 -16.26 -0.92 -9.13
C LEU A 62 -15.59 -2.23 -9.59
N LEU A 63 -14.58 -2.70 -8.87
CA LEU A 63 -13.87 -3.95 -9.19
C LEU A 63 -14.58 -5.21 -8.67
N GLY A 64 -15.69 -5.07 -7.94
CA GLY A 64 -16.42 -6.20 -7.36
C GLY A 64 -15.64 -6.90 -6.24
N VAL A 65 -14.81 -6.18 -5.49
CA VAL A 65 -14.02 -6.75 -4.38
C VAL A 65 -14.24 -5.98 -3.08
N SER A 66 -13.89 -6.59 -1.95
CA SER A 66 -13.92 -5.88 -0.67
C SER A 66 -12.82 -4.81 -0.59
N VAL A 67 -13.06 -3.75 0.18
CA VAL A 67 -12.05 -2.71 0.47
C VAL A 67 -10.77 -3.33 1.04
N ARG A 68 -10.91 -4.33 1.92
CA ARG A 68 -9.79 -5.06 2.50
C ARG A 68 -8.94 -5.79 1.44
N THR A 69 -9.57 -6.33 0.41
CA THR A 69 -8.86 -6.96 -0.72
C THR A 69 -8.07 -5.92 -1.51
N LEU A 70 -8.69 -4.78 -1.86
CA LEU A 70 -7.99 -3.69 -2.55
C LEU A 70 -6.82 -3.16 -1.71
N GLN A 71 -7.01 -2.90 -0.42
CA GLN A 71 -5.94 -2.46 0.48
C GLN A 71 -4.79 -3.46 0.57
N GLY A 72 -5.10 -4.77 0.55
CA GLY A 72 -4.08 -5.82 0.49
C GLY A 72 -3.23 -5.75 -0.77
N TRP A 73 -3.83 -5.41 -1.92
CA TRP A 73 -3.11 -5.19 -3.18
C TRP A 73 -2.31 -3.89 -3.16
N GLU A 74 -2.91 -2.79 -2.68
CA GLU A 74 -2.25 -1.49 -2.58
C GLU A 74 -0.99 -1.55 -1.70
N GLN A 75 -1.06 -2.28 -0.57
CA GLN A 75 0.05 -2.45 0.37
C GLN A 75 1.01 -3.60 0.00
N GLY A 76 0.76 -4.32 -1.11
CA GLY A 76 1.58 -5.45 -1.53
C GLY A 76 1.52 -6.69 -0.59
N ARG A 77 0.53 -6.75 0.30
CA ARG A 77 0.30 -7.90 1.21
C ARG A 77 -0.33 -9.09 0.49
N LYS A 78 -1.09 -8.82 -0.58
CA LYS A 78 -1.74 -9.82 -1.44
C LYS A 78 -1.48 -9.49 -2.89
N GLN A 79 -1.49 -10.52 -3.74
CA GLN A 79 -1.41 -10.34 -5.19
C GLN A 79 -2.81 -10.39 -5.82
N PRO A 80 -3.12 -9.52 -6.80
CA PRO A 80 -4.36 -9.62 -7.55
C PRO A 80 -4.38 -10.87 -8.43
N SER A 81 -5.58 -11.43 -8.65
CA SER A 81 -5.78 -12.51 -9.63
C SER A 81 -5.40 -12.07 -11.04
N GLY A 82 -5.29 -13.02 -11.98
CA GLY A 82 -5.02 -12.71 -13.39
C GLY A 82 -6.01 -11.70 -13.98
N ALA A 83 -7.31 -11.94 -13.79
CA ALA A 83 -8.36 -11.03 -14.24
C ALA A 83 -8.28 -9.65 -13.56
N ALA A 84 -8.04 -9.61 -12.25
CA ALA A 84 -7.88 -8.35 -11.52
C ALA A 84 -6.67 -7.55 -12.03
N ARG A 85 -5.54 -8.20 -12.33
CA ARG A 85 -4.37 -7.54 -12.94
C ARG A 85 -4.72 -6.91 -14.29
N THR A 86 -5.52 -7.58 -15.12
CA THR A 86 -6.00 -7.01 -16.39
C THR A 86 -6.88 -5.79 -16.16
N LEU A 87 -7.83 -5.84 -15.22
CA LEU A 87 -8.68 -4.70 -14.89
C LEU A 87 -7.88 -3.51 -14.34
N LEU A 88 -6.90 -3.75 -13.47
CA LEU A 88 -6.00 -2.71 -12.97
C LEU A 88 -5.17 -2.09 -14.12
N ALA A 89 -4.73 -2.90 -15.08
CA ALA A 89 -4.02 -2.40 -16.27
C ALA A 89 -4.93 -1.54 -17.16
N ILE A 90 -6.20 -1.92 -17.33
CA ILE A 90 -7.21 -1.12 -18.03
C ILE A 90 -7.45 0.20 -17.28
N ALA A 91 -7.67 0.16 -15.96
CA ALA A 91 -7.83 1.34 -15.12
C ALA A 91 -6.66 2.32 -15.30
N ARG A 92 -5.43 1.79 -15.38
CA ARG A 92 -4.23 2.60 -15.61
C ARG A 92 -4.22 3.21 -17.00
N LYS A 93 -4.45 2.42 -18.05
CA LYS A 93 -4.30 2.88 -19.45
C LYS A 93 -5.49 3.72 -19.94
N ASN A 94 -6.70 3.35 -19.55
CA ASN A 94 -7.94 3.99 -19.98
C ASN A 94 -8.98 3.98 -18.84
N PRO A 95 -8.84 4.88 -17.85
CA PRO A 95 -9.75 4.95 -16.71
C PRO A 95 -11.21 5.23 -17.13
N LYS A 96 -11.42 5.99 -18.22
CA LYS A 96 -12.76 6.29 -18.76
C LYS A 96 -13.50 5.03 -19.20
N ALA A 97 -12.82 4.10 -19.87
CA ALA A 97 -13.43 2.84 -20.28
C ALA A 97 -13.90 2.02 -19.08
N LEU A 98 -13.09 1.97 -18.02
CA LEU A 98 -13.46 1.25 -16.80
C LEU A 98 -14.66 1.89 -16.09
N LEU A 99 -14.68 3.22 -15.98
CA LEU A 99 -15.80 3.96 -15.39
C LEU A 99 -17.10 3.79 -16.19
N ALA A 100 -17.02 3.69 -17.52
CA ALA A 100 -18.19 3.50 -18.38
C ALA A 100 -18.90 2.15 -18.14
N VAL A 101 -18.20 1.13 -17.66
CA VAL A 101 -18.79 -0.19 -17.36
C VAL A 101 -19.40 -0.23 -15.95
N ALA A 102 -18.98 0.66 -15.04
CA ALA A 102 -19.37 0.65 -13.64
C ALA A 102 -20.78 1.22 -13.37
N GLY A 103 -21.39 1.86 -14.37
CA GLY A 103 -22.71 2.49 -14.29
C GLY A 103 -23.88 1.62 -14.78
N LYS A 104 -23.70 0.31 -14.92
CA LYS A 104 -24.77 -0.65 -15.21
C LYS A 104 -25.02 -1.57 -14.03
#